data_AF-A0AAE0WBU5-F1
#
_entry.id   AF-A0AAE0WBU5-F1
#
_cell.length_a   1.000
_cell.length_b   1.000
_cell.length_c   1.000
_cell.angle_alpha   90.00
_cell.angle_beta   90.00
_cell.angle_gamma   90.00
#
_symmetry.space_group_name_H-M   'P 1'
#
loop_
_entity.id
_entity.type
_entity.pdbx_description
1 polymer ?
#
loop_
_entity_poly.entity_id
_entity_poly.type
_entity_poly.pdbx_seq_one_letter_code
_entity_poly.pdbx_strand_id
1 'polypeptide(L)'
;MPATFWTSRSGLAHFVRTPADCVKQLLQLRIIRPTEKDGVSFETGPNAILLSDTAIQNGQICNASEFPVLQMLYRQGMALPNHPNNTNVRPVLIGAARQIKSQMDYIYLGNYGIDSLTEIIDAGLLRKRPKNLSVLKNILLLRSYFSVVHSGQGDGWDIHRPSMSSILFHQGKVYLIDAGPNIKNILNAVGIGINEIVGIFQTHIHDDHFSGITSLMGLDHRLNFYTTQLIRHSALKKLSALLSIDEDVFSNFFNFIDLHPDEWNAIHDLEVKPFYSPHPIETVNFYFRCMSKCGYKTYAHLADTTSFRVLDGMVNDNPDQPGISRIMNERVRENYLTPADVKKWMLAEG
;
A
#
# COMPACT_ATOMS: atom_id res chain seq x y z
N MET A 1 -16.62 -5.82 -14.67
CA MET A 1 -16.50 -5.41 -13.26
C MET A 1 -16.80 -6.62 -12.39
N PRO A 2 -16.00 -6.94 -11.36
CA PRO A 2 -16.50 -7.78 -10.27
C PRO A 2 -17.57 -6.98 -9.54
N ALA A 3 -18.82 -7.45 -9.54
CA ALA A 3 -19.93 -6.68 -9.00
C ALA A 3 -19.93 -6.70 -7.46
N THR A 4 -19.80 -5.52 -6.86
CA THR A 4 -19.95 -5.30 -5.42
C THR A 4 -21.44 -5.38 -5.06
N PHE A 5 -21.92 -6.59 -4.76
CA PHE A 5 -23.31 -6.83 -4.36
C PHE A 5 -23.55 -6.40 -2.91
N TRP A 6 -24.60 -5.61 -2.69
CA TRP A 6 -25.16 -5.32 -1.37
C TRP A 6 -26.55 -5.97 -1.24
N THR A 7 -26.85 -6.52 -0.06
CA THR A 7 -28.17 -7.07 0.24
C THR A 7 -28.49 -6.88 1.72
N SER A 8 -29.78 -6.68 2.02
CA SER A 8 -30.34 -6.64 3.36
C SER A 8 -31.49 -7.64 3.44
N ARG A 9 -31.51 -8.45 4.51
CA ARG A 9 -32.62 -9.38 4.81
C ARG A 9 -32.90 -9.42 6.30
N SER A 10 -34.19 -9.41 6.65
CA SER A 10 -34.72 -9.96 7.90
C SER A 10 -34.00 -9.55 9.21
N GLY A 11 -33.50 -8.30 9.30
CA GLY A 11 -32.82 -7.79 10.49
C GLY A 11 -31.39 -8.31 10.72
N LEU A 12 -30.80 -9.05 9.76
CA LEU A 12 -29.46 -9.62 9.86
C LEU A 12 -28.54 -9.14 8.73
N ALA A 13 -27.61 -8.26 9.12
CA ALA A 13 -26.39 -7.83 8.43
C ALA A 13 -26.48 -7.31 6.98
N HIS A 14 -25.69 -6.27 6.71
CA HIS A 14 -25.42 -5.76 5.37
C HIS A 14 -24.15 -6.42 4.85
N PHE A 15 -24.30 -7.32 3.87
CA PHE A 15 -23.20 -8.07 3.27
C PHE A 15 -22.57 -7.35 2.08
N VAL A 16 -21.27 -7.56 1.88
CA VAL A 16 -20.52 -7.12 0.70
C VAL A 16 -19.53 -8.19 0.23
N ARG A 17 -19.24 -8.27 -1.07
CA ARG A 17 -18.05 -8.97 -1.61
C ARG A 17 -16.88 -7.98 -1.69
N THR A 18 -15.64 -8.43 -1.51
CA THR A 18 -14.48 -7.55 -1.33
C THR A 18 -13.43 -7.63 -2.46
N PRO A 19 -13.74 -7.24 -3.71
CA PRO A 19 -12.67 -6.91 -4.65
C PRO A 19 -11.92 -5.65 -4.19
N ALA A 20 -10.72 -5.41 -4.74
CA ALA A 20 -10.01 -4.15 -4.53
C ALA A 20 -10.88 -2.92 -4.91
N ASP A 21 -10.65 -1.78 -4.25
CA ASP A 21 -11.45 -0.55 -4.32
C ASP A 21 -12.95 -0.69 -3.93
N CYS A 22 -13.42 -1.81 -3.35
CA CYS A 22 -14.84 -1.95 -3.03
C CYS A 22 -15.39 -0.88 -2.05
N VAL A 23 -14.59 -0.40 -1.08
CA VAL A 23 -14.96 0.75 -0.23
C VAL A 23 -15.18 2.01 -1.07
N LYS A 24 -14.27 2.30 -2.00
CA LYS A 24 -14.36 3.45 -2.91
C LYS A 24 -15.62 3.37 -3.81
N GLN A 25 -15.95 2.17 -4.28
CA GLN A 25 -17.18 1.91 -5.04
C GLN A 25 -18.43 2.14 -4.19
N LEU A 26 -18.47 1.66 -2.94
CA LEU A 26 -19.61 1.87 -2.03
C LEU A 26 -19.81 3.34 -1.64
N LEU A 27 -18.71 4.10 -1.49
CA LEU A 27 -18.73 5.56 -1.31
C LEU A 27 -19.29 6.26 -2.55
N GLN A 28 -18.79 5.91 -3.74
CA GLN A 28 -19.28 6.47 -5.02
C GLN A 28 -20.77 6.18 -5.24
N LEU A 29 -21.24 4.99 -4.84
CA LEU A 29 -22.66 4.57 -4.89
C LEU A 29 -23.51 5.14 -3.73
N ARG A 30 -22.92 5.88 -2.77
CA ARG A 30 -23.56 6.42 -1.55
C ARG A 30 -24.22 5.37 -0.64
N ILE A 31 -23.75 4.12 -0.74
CA ILE A 31 -24.09 3.01 0.17
C ILE A 31 -23.31 3.19 1.48
N ILE A 32 -22.02 3.55 1.37
CA ILE A 32 -21.29 4.24 2.44
C ILE A 32 -21.56 5.74 2.26
N ARG A 33 -22.00 6.40 3.32
CA ARG A 33 -22.17 7.85 3.39
C ARG A 33 -21.99 8.36 4.83
N PRO A 34 -21.57 9.63 5.03
CA PRO A 34 -21.59 10.26 6.34
C PRO A 34 -22.98 10.23 6.99
N THR A 35 -22.99 10.14 8.30
CA THR A 35 -24.16 10.20 9.18
C THR A 35 -23.72 10.76 10.54
N GLU A 36 -24.68 11.16 11.37
CA GLU A 36 -24.42 11.68 12.72
C GLU A 36 -25.31 10.97 13.73
N LYS A 37 -24.76 10.72 14.92
CA LYS A 37 -25.51 10.25 16.10
C LYS A 37 -24.87 10.84 17.34
N ASP A 38 -25.67 11.33 18.27
CA ASP A 38 -25.23 11.87 19.57
C ASP A 38 -24.12 12.96 19.44
N GLY A 39 -24.16 13.75 18.36
CA GLY A 39 -23.16 14.79 18.05
C GLY A 39 -21.85 14.30 17.44
N VAL A 40 -21.72 12.99 17.15
CA VAL A 40 -20.54 12.39 16.52
C VAL A 40 -20.85 12.02 15.08
N SER A 41 -20.00 12.48 14.16
CA SER A 41 -20.07 12.17 12.72
C SER A 41 -19.24 10.93 12.40
N PHE A 42 -19.84 9.99 11.64
CA PHE A 42 -19.24 8.72 11.24
C PHE A 42 -19.83 8.24 9.91
N GLU A 43 -19.31 7.14 9.36
CA GLU A 43 -19.82 6.55 8.12
C GLU A 43 -20.88 5.46 8.37
N THR A 44 -21.86 5.36 7.48
CA THR A 44 -22.69 4.16 7.31
C THR A 44 -21.97 3.11 6.46
N GLY A 45 -22.44 1.85 6.43
CA GLY A 45 -21.88 0.86 5.51
C GLY A 45 -22.41 -0.57 5.66
N PRO A 46 -21.73 -1.54 5.02
CA PRO A 46 -21.86 -2.96 5.33
C PRO A 46 -21.28 -3.27 6.72
N ASN A 47 -21.75 -4.32 7.39
CA ASN A 47 -21.15 -4.80 8.65
C ASN A 47 -20.72 -6.28 8.57
N ALA A 48 -20.82 -6.88 7.38
CA ALA A 48 -20.37 -8.24 7.12
C ALA A 48 -19.81 -8.38 5.70
N ILE A 49 -18.92 -9.36 5.52
CA ILE A 49 -18.24 -9.67 4.26
C ILE A 49 -18.57 -11.11 3.89
N LEU A 50 -19.01 -11.32 2.63
CA LEU A 50 -19.18 -12.64 2.04
C LEU A 50 -17.99 -12.93 1.13
N LEU A 51 -17.11 -13.81 1.60
CA LEU A 51 -15.89 -14.22 0.91
C LEU A 51 -16.18 -15.13 -0.28
N SER A 52 -15.35 -14.99 -1.31
CA SER A 52 -15.26 -15.90 -2.44
C SER A 52 -14.43 -17.13 -2.08
N ASP A 53 -14.85 -18.32 -2.53
CA ASP A 53 -14.02 -19.54 -2.45
C ASP A 53 -12.79 -19.49 -3.38
N THR A 54 -12.85 -18.66 -4.43
CA THR A 54 -11.78 -18.39 -5.39
C THR A 54 -11.05 -17.11 -5.00
N ALA A 55 -9.70 -17.14 -4.91
CA ALA A 55 -8.89 -15.99 -4.49
C ALA A 55 -8.67 -14.93 -5.61
N ILE A 56 -8.49 -15.36 -6.86
CA ILE A 56 -8.29 -14.49 -8.04
C ILE A 56 -9.32 -14.80 -9.12
N GLN A 57 -9.92 -13.77 -9.71
CA GLN A 57 -10.71 -13.88 -10.94
C GLN A 57 -10.26 -12.81 -11.93
N ASN A 58 -9.97 -13.21 -13.18
CA ASN A 58 -9.49 -12.31 -14.26
C ASN A 58 -8.23 -11.50 -13.90
N GLY A 59 -7.35 -12.03 -13.02
CA GLY A 59 -6.17 -11.31 -12.54
C GLY A 59 -6.50 -10.14 -11.59
N GLN A 60 -7.63 -10.20 -10.90
CA GLN A 60 -8.01 -9.33 -9.78
C GLN A 60 -8.31 -10.18 -8.55
N ILE A 61 -7.98 -9.65 -7.36
CA ILE A 61 -8.31 -10.25 -6.07
C ILE A 61 -9.83 -10.27 -5.87
N CYS A 62 -10.35 -11.38 -5.34
CA CYS A 62 -11.75 -11.53 -4.94
C CYS A 62 -12.02 -11.21 -3.46
N ASN A 63 -10.99 -11.34 -2.60
CA ASN A 63 -11.05 -11.20 -1.15
C ASN A 63 -9.93 -10.24 -0.66
N ALA A 64 -10.16 -8.93 -0.77
CA ALA A 64 -9.32 -7.83 -0.27
C ALA A 64 -10.04 -7.16 0.91
N SER A 65 -10.04 -7.82 2.07
CA SER A 65 -10.93 -7.45 3.19
C SER A 65 -10.37 -6.42 4.17
N GLU A 66 -9.13 -5.96 3.98
CA GLU A 66 -8.43 -4.95 4.80
C GLU A 66 -9.23 -3.65 4.93
N PHE A 67 -9.30 -2.85 3.86
CA PHE A 67 -10.02 -1.57 3.86
C PHE A 67 -11.51 -1.70 4.23
N PRO A 68 -12.25 -2.72 3.79
CA PRO A 68 -13.61 -3.00 4.28
C PRO A 68 -13.70 -3.18 5.80
N VAL A 69 -12.81 -3.94 6.42
CA VAL A 69 -12.81 -4.13 7.88
C VAL A 69 -12.32 -2.88 8.60
N LEU A 70 -11.31 -2.17 8.10
CA LEU A 70 -10.90 -0.86 8.62
C LEU A 70 -12.04 0.17 8.56
N GLN A 71 -12.83 0.17 7.48
CA GLN A 71 -14.00 1.04 7.35
C GLN A 71 -15.03 0.74 8.43
N MET A 72 -15.36 -0.54 8.67
CA MET A 72 -16.29 -0.94 9.75
C MET A 72 -15.75 -0.59 11.15
N LEU A 73 -14.50 -0.95 11.45
CA LEU A 73 -13.91 -0.75 12.78
C LEU A 73 -13.75 0.74 13.13
N TYR A 74 -13.21 1.54 12.21
CA TYR A 74 -12.78 2.92 12.49
C TYR A 74 -13.73 3.97 11.90
N ARG A 75 -14.08 3.89 10.61
CA ARG A 75 -14.90 4.93 9.95
C ARG A 75 -16.40 4.83 10.29
N GLN A 76 -16.94 3.63 10.49
CA GLN A 76 -18.24 3.46 11.16
C GLN A 76 -18.11 3.49 12.69
N GLY A 77 -16.87 3.44 13.22
CA GLY A 77 -16.57 3.49 14.65
C GLY A 77 -17.10 2.31 15.47
N MET A 78 -17.16 1.09 14.91
CA MET A 78 -17.54 -0.12 15.65
C MET A 78 -16.46 -0.58 16.66
N ALA A 79 -15.24 -0.04 16.60
CA ALA A 79 -14.15 -0.35 17.52
C ALA A 79 -13.69 0.83 18.38
N LEU A 80 -14.17 2.05 18.11
CA LEU A 80 -13.75 3.26 18.82
C LEU A 80 -14.38 3.29 20.24
N PRO A 81 -13.57 3.47 21.31
CA PRO A 81 -14.10 3.60 22.67
C PRO A 81 -15.08 4.77 22.80
N ASN A 82 -16.17 4.58 23.55
CA ASN A 82 -17.24 5.56 23.79
C ASN A 82 -17.95 6.12 22.55
N HIS A 83 -17.69 5.57 21.35
CA HIS A 83 -18.33 6.02 20.10
C HIS A 83 -19.79 5.55 20.03
N PRO A 84 -20.76 6.39 19.60
CA PRO A 84 -22.18 6.07 19.68
C PRO A 84 -22.66 4.95 18.74
N ASN A 85 -21.81 4.45 17.84
CA ASN A 85 -22.04 3.26 17.01
C ASN A 85 -21.23 2.02 17.49
N ASN A 86 -20.39 2.14 18.53
CA ASN A 86 -19.75 0.99 19.18
C ASN A 86 -20.77 0.26 20.06
N THR A 87 -21.48 -0.68 19.44
CA THR A 87 -22.57 -1.46 20.04
C THR A 87 -22.08 -2.83 20.56
N ASN A 88 -20.77 -3.01 20.72
CA ASN A 88 -20.07 -4.30 20.91
C ASN A 88 -20.25 -5.32 19.76
N VAL A 89 -21.05 -5.02 18.73
CA VAL A 89 -21.09 -5.79 17.49
C VAL A 89 -19.76 -5.65 16.74
N ARG A 90 -19.24 -6.76 16.21
CA ARG A 90 -18.00 -6.79 15.42
C ARG A 90 -18.29 -7.08 13.93
N PRO A 91 -17.38 -6.71 13.01
CA PRO A 91 -17.42 -7.14 11.62
C PRO A 91 -17.52 -8.67 11.51
N VAL A 92 -18.35 -9.17 10.59
CA VAL A 92 -18.55 -10.61 10.39
C VAL A 92 -17.96 -11.07 9.05
N LEU A 93 -17.02 -12.01 9.07
CA LEU A 93 -16.58 -12.72 7.86
C LEU A 93 -17.42 -13.99 7.67
N ILE A 94 -17.99 -14.19 6.49
CA ILE A 94 -18.72 -15.42 6.10
C ILE A 94 -18.05 -16.02 4.85
N GLY A 95 -17.75 -17.32 4.91
CA GLY A 95 -17.16 -18.09 3.81
C GLY A 95 -16.70 -19.46 4.29
N ALA A 96 -15.96 -20.20 3.46
CA ALA A 96 -15.28 -21.42 3.91
C ALA A 96 -14.24 -21.10 5.00
N ALA A 97 -14.10 -21.97 6.00
CA ALA A 97 -13.22 -21.74 7.16
C ALA A 97 -11.76 -21.41 6.77
N ARG A 98 -11.25 -22.03 5.68
CA ARG A 98 -9.92 -21.71 5.10
C ARG A 98 -9.81 -20.25 4.64
N GLN A 99 -10.85 -19.72 3.99
CA GLN A 99 -10.91 -18.34 3.49
C GLN A 99 -11.07 -17.36 4.66
N ILE A 100 -11.86 -17.71 5.69
CA ILE A 100 -11.97 -16.90 6.91
C ILE A 100 -10.61 -16.77 7.59
N LYS A 101 -9.87 -17.89 7.78
CA LYS A 101 -8.52 -17.85 8.38
C LYS A 101 -7.54 -17.04 7.52
N SER A 102 -7.45 -17.35 6.22
CA SER A 102 -6.65 -16.60 5.23
C SER A 102 -6.87 -15.09 5.33
N GLN A 103 -8.13 -14.65 5.47
CA GLN A 103 -8.47 -13.24 5.52
C GLN A 103 -8.21 -12.61 6.91
N MET A 104 -8.31 -13.37 8.00
CA MET A 104 -7.84 -12.90 9.31
C MET A 104 -6.32 -12.68 9.31
N ASP A 105 -5.56 -13.65 8.80
CA ASP A 105 -4.09 -13.58 8.67
C ASP A 105 -3.70 -12.39 7.75
N TYR A 106 -4.43 -12.18 6.64
CA TYR A 106 -4.26 -11.05 5.71
C TYR A 106 -4.53 -9.67 6.34
N ILE A 107 -5.66 -9.50 7.03
CA ILE A 107 -6.02 -8.24 7.71
C ILE A 107 -5.02 -7.93 8.84
N TYR A 108 -4.50 -8.96 9.52
CA TYR A 108 -3.50 -8.79 10.57
C TYR A 108 -2.20 -8.19 10.01
N LEU A 109 -1.62 -8.81 8.97
CA LEU A 109 -0.43 -8.32 8.28
C LEU A 109 -0.65 -6.92 7.67
N GLY A 110 -1.85 -6.65 7.19
CA GLY A 110 -2.27 -5.34 6.72
C GLY A 110 -2.22 -4.23 7.77
N ASN A 111 -2.64 -4.52 8.99
CA ASN A 111 -2.75 -3.53 10.07
C ASN A 111 -1.47 -3.39 10.92
N TYR A 112 -0.66 -4.44 11.01
CA TYR A 112 0.44 -4.56 11.97
C TYR A 112 1.80 -4.92 11.34
N GLY A 113 1.84 -5.32 10.06
CA GLY A 113 3.05 -5.82 9.42
C GLY A 113 3.51 -7.15 10.03
N ILE A 114 4.83 -7.33 10.14
CA ILE A 114 5.44 -8.40 10.95
C ILE A 114 5.68 -7.87 12.37
N ASP A 115 5.16 -8.58 13.38
CA ASP A 115 5.11 -8.15 14.78
C ASP A 115 6.08 -8.90 15.71
N SER A 116 6.54 -10.09 15.34
CA SER A 116 7.33 -10.95 16.24
C SER A 116 8.78 -10.46 16.37
N LEU A 117 9.25 -10.32 17.62
CA LEU A 117 10.58 -9.75 17.91
C LEU A 117 11.72 -10.55 17.25
N THR A 118 11.58 -11.87 17.11
CA THR A 118 12.55 -12.73 16.41
C THR A 118 12.66 -12.37 14.93
N GLU A 119 11.55 -12.08 14.25
CA GLU A 119 11.54 -11.74 12.82
C GLU A 119 11.91 -10.25 12.57
N ILE A 120 11.79 -9.39 13.59
CA ILE A 120 12.17 -7.97 13.54
C ILE A 120 13.68 -7.77 13.79
N ILE A 121 14.30 -8.57 14.67
CA ILE A 121 15.73 -8.48 14.99
C ILE A 121 16.61 -8.76 13.75
N ASP A 122 16.13 -9.59 12.82
CA ASP A 122 16.80 -9.86 11.55
C ASP A 122 16.81 -8.66 10.56
N ALA A 123 16.23 -7.49 10.89
CA ALA A 123 15.80 -6.52 9.85
C ALA A 123 15.78 -4.98 10.14
N GLY A 124 16.38 -4.43 11.21
CA GLY A 124 16.12 -3.03 11.68
C GLY A 124 16.84 -1.83 10.99
N LEU A 125 16.20 -0.62 10.96
CA LEU A 125 16.82 0.72 10.64
C LEU A 125 15.95 2.01 10.92
N LEU A 126 16.18 3.20 10.27
CA LEU A 126 15.70 4.59 10.66
C LEU A 126 15.13 5.52 9.51
N ARG A 127 14.59 6.75 9.79
CA ARG A 127 13.21 7.17 9.33
C ARG A 127 12.85 8.51 8.50
N LYS A 128 12.03 9.54 8.91
CA LYS A 128 11.09 10.44 8.06
C LYS A 128 10.93 12.04 8.05
N ARG A 129 10.44 12.62 6.91
CA ARG A 129 9.44 13.75 6.58
C ARG A 129 9.85 15.22 6.16
N PRO A 130 9.13 16.02 5.29
CA PRO A 130 7.92 15.93 4.35
C PRO A 130 8.22 16.40 2.85
N LYS A 131 7.53 17.09 1.87
CA LYS A 131 6.21 17.71 1.34
C LYS A 131 6.45 18.12 -0.20
N ASN A 132 5.66 18.42 -1.29
CA ASN A 132 4.29 18.55 -1.97
C ASN A 132 4.46 18.05 -3.49
N LEU A 133 3.62 17.54 -4.45
CA LEU A 133 2.22 17.01 -4.77
C LEU A 133 2.27 16.11 -6.10
N SER A 134 1.44 15.87 -7.18
CA SER A 134 0.07 16.13 -7.80
C SER A 134 -0.26 15.16 -9.04
N VAL A 135 -1.48 15.15 -9.68
CA VAL A 135 -2.07 14.11 -10.65
C VAL A 135 -2.04 14.47 -12.18
N LEU A 136 -2.10 13.46 -13.10
CA LEU A 136 -1.96 13.58 -14.58
C LEU A 136 -3.16 13.07 -15.46
N LYS A 137 -3.14 13.45 -16.76
CA LYS A 137 -4.01 12.97 -17.87
C LYS A 137 -3.22 12.10 -18.87
N ASN A 138 -3.91 11.42 -19.80
CA ASN A 138 -3.29 10.69 -20.92
C ASN A 138 -2.30 11.59 -21.68
N ILE A 139 -1.04 11.17 -21.74
CA ILE A 139 0.08 11.86 -22.40
C ILE A 139 0.80 10.82 -23.26
N LEU A 140 1.20 11.19 -24.49
CA LEU A 140 2.12 10.36 -25.27
C LEU A 140 3.51 10.45 -24.61
N LEU A 141 3.90 9.41 -23.89
CA LEU A 141 5.10 9.45 -23.06
C LEU A 141 6.39 9.30 -23.87
N LEU A 142 7.14 10.39 -23.95
CA LEU A 142 8.55 10.38 -24.32
C LEU A 142 9.33 9.53 -23.30
N ARG A 143 9.68 8.30 -23.69
CA ARG A 143 10.46 7.35 -22.90
C ARG A 143 11.92 7.80 -22.80
N SER A 144 12.16 8.80 -21.95
CA SER A 144 13.47 9.41 -21.72
C SER A 144 14.43 8.47 -21.01
N TYR A 145 15.73 8.80 -21.07
CA TYR A 145 16.82 8.04 -20.42
C TYR A 145 16.62 7.87 -18.89
N PHE A 146 16.02 8.86 -18.24
CA PHE A 146 15.51 8.82 -16.88
C PHE A 146 14.31 9.78 -16.79
N SER A 147 13.11 9.27 -16.51
CA SER A 147 11.91 10.10 -16.32
C SER A 147 10.86 9.39 -15.45
N VAL A 148 9.97 10.17 -14.83
CA VAL A 148 8.95 9.64 -13.92
C VAL A 148 7.58 10.19 -14.27
N VAL A 149 6.56 9.33 -14.17
CA VAL A 149 5.15 9.65 -14.34
C VAL A 149 4.42 9.36 -13.05
N HIS A 150 3.63 10.32 -12.56
CA HIS A 150 2.84 10.15 -11.34
C HIS A 150 1.47 9.54 -11.69
N SER A 151 1.38 8.21 -11.59
CA SER A 151 0.18 7.44 -11.97
C SER A 151 -0.98 7.57 -10.99
N GLY A 152 -0.72 7.79 -9.70
CA GLY A 152 -1.76 8.01 -8.69
C GLY A 152 -1.31 8.86 -7.51
N GLN A 153 -2.26 9.55 -6.86
CA GLN A 153 -2.06 10.50 -5.75
C GLN A 153 -3.29 10.58 -4.82
N GLY A 154 -4.09 9.51 -4.76
CA GLY A 154 -5.02 9.25 -3.67
C GLY A 154 -4.45 8.23 -2.70
N ASP A 155 -4.99 8.20 -1.50
CA ASP A 155 -4.92 7.09 -0.55
C ASP A 155 -5.98 6.01 -0.88
N GLY A 156 -6.08 4.96 -0.06
CA GLY A 156 -7.07 3.88 -0.19
C GLY A 156 -8.54 4.27 0.07
N TRP A 157 -8.82 5.50 0.47
CA TRP A 157 -10.17 6.05 0.64
C TRP A 157 -10.59 6.97 -0.52
N ASP A 158 -9.63 7.60 -1.21
CA ASP A 158 -9.89 8.58 -2.27
C ASP A 158 -10.58 7.95 -3.50
N ILE A 159 -11.82 8.38 -3.77
CA ILE A 159 -12.68 7.91 -4.87
C ILE A 159 -12.48 8.65 -6.21
N HIS A 160 -11.62 9.67 -6.23
CA HIS A 160 -11.40 10.58 -7.36
C HIS A 160 -10.01 10.44 -8.00
N ARG A 161 -9.03 9.90 -7.28
CA ARG A 161 -7.64 9.77 -7.69
C ARG A 161 -7.18 8.31 -7.55
N PRO A 162 -6.43 7.75 -8.53
CA PRO A 162 -5.79 6.45 -8.36
C PRO A 162 -4.83 6.46 -7.18
N SER A 163 -4.66 5.31 -6.53
CA SER A 163 -3.82 5.19 -5.33
C SER A 163 -2.34 5.52 -5.60
N MET A 164 -1.66 6.02 -4.57
CA MET A 164 -0.29 6.51 -4.58
C MET A 164 0.65 5.51 -5.30
N SER A 165 1.10 5.90 -6.49
CA SER A 165 1.98 5.09 -7.34
C SER A 165 2.72 5.96 -8.34
N SER A 166 3.87 5.51 -8.82
CA SER A 166 4.60 6.14 -9.93
C SER A 166 5.12 5.11 -10.93
N ILE A 167 5.36 5.55 -12.15
CA ILE A 167 6.01 4.77 -13.21
C ILE A 167 7.36 5.44 -13.50
N LEU A 168 8.44 4.69 -13.36
CA LEU A 168 9.82 5.12 -13.58
C LEU A 168 10.33 4.53 -14.90
N PHE A 169 10.76 5.39 -15.81
CA PHE A 169 11.47 5.00 -17.02
C PHE A 169 12.97 5.18 -16.81
N HIS A 170 13.76 4.17 -17.16
CA HIS A 170 15.21 4.29 -17.25
C HIS A 170 15.75 3.42 -18.39
N GLN A 171 16.56 4.00 -19.28
CA GLN A 171 17.10 3.31 -20.46
C GLN A 171 16.04 2.56 -21.31
N GLY A 172 14.83 3.12 -21.43
CA GLY A 172 13.71 2.51 -22.14
C GLY A 172 13.00 1.37 -21.38
N LYS A 173 13.61 0.81 -20.32
CA LYS A 173 12.96 -0.11 -19.37
C LYS A 173 11.90 0.66 -18.57
N VAL A 174 10.80 -0.02 -18.24
CA VAL A 174 9.71 0.54 -17.42
C VAL A 174 9.68 -0.19 -16.07
N TYR A 175 9.64 0.59 -14.99
CA TYR A 175 9.50 0.11 -13.62
C TYR A 175 8.28 0.74 -12.96
N LEU A 176 7.63 0.00 -12.07
CA LEU A 176 6.63 0.53 -11.15
C LEU A 176 7.29 0.97 -9.83
N ILE A 177 6.70 1.96 -9.18
CA ILE A 177 6.93 2.27 -7.77
C ILE A 177 5.54 2.23 -7.12
N ASP A 178 5.33 1.17 -6.35
CA ASP A 178 4.05 0.63 -5.89
C ASP A 178 3.09 0.19 -7.02
N ALA A 179 2.28 -0.83 -6.73
CA ALA A 179 1.26 -1.38 -7.63
C ALA A 179 -0.08 -1.49 -6.90
N GLY A 180 -0.71 -0.34 -6.73
CA GLY A 180 -2.06 -0.25 -6.16
C GLY A 180 -3.17 -0.87 -7.04
N PRO A 181 -4.43 -0.73 -6.58
CA PRO A 181 -5.61 -1.16 -7.32
C PRO A 181 -5.64 -0.66 -8.77
N ASN A 182 -6.34 -1.39 -9.64
CA ASN A 182 -6.57 -0.99 -11.03
C ASN A 182 -5.30 -0.77 -11.90
N ILE A 183 -4.11 -1.27 -11.50
CA ILE A 183 -2.83 -1.05 -12.20
C ILE A 183 -2.86 -1.32 -13.73
N LYS A 184 -3.61 -2.33 -14.19
CA LYS A 184 -3.82 -2.60 -15.63
C LYS A 184 -4.49 -1.44 -16.37
N ASN A 185 -5.50 -0.82 -15.75
CA ASN A 185 -6.22 0.32 -16.32
C ASN A 185 -5.34 1.59 -16.33
N ILE A 186 -4.55 1.78 -15.26
CA ILE A 186 -3.56 2.85 -15.14
C ILE A 186 -2.53 2.76 -16.27
N LEU A 187 -1.90 1.59 -16.47
CA LEU A 187 -0.91 1.34 -17.52
C LEU A 187 -1.48 1.54 -18.93
N ASN A 188 -2.67 0.99 -19.20
CA ASN A 188 -3.38 1.19 -20.46
C ASN A 188 -3.66 2.68 -20.75
N ALA A 189 -4.04 3.47 -19.74
CA ALA A 189 -4.34 4.89 -19.91
C ALA A 189 -3.11 5.75 -20.24
N VAL A 190 -1.91 5.32 -19.84
CA VAL A 190 -0.62 5.97 -20.19
C VAL A 190 0.07 5.32 -21.40
N GLY A 191 -0.58 4.36 -22.08
CA GLY A 191 -0.06 3.72 -23.29
C GLY A 191 1.12 2.77 -23.04
N ILE A 192 1.08 2.02 -21.93
CA ILE A 192 2.09 1.03 -21.55
C ILE A 192 1.43 -0.35 -21.47
N GLY A 193 1.98 -1.34 -22.18
CA GLY A 193 1.59 -2.74 -22.04
C GLY A 193 2.12 -3.32 -20.73
N ILE A 194 1.33 -4.17 -20.06
CA ILE A 194 1.76 -4.73 -18.75
C ILE A 194 3.06 -5.54 -18.84
N ASN A 195 3.29 -6.24 -19.97
CA ASN A 195 4.52 -7.01 -20.23
C ASN A 195 5.75 -6.12 -20.53
N GLU A 196 5.61 -4.79 -20.56
CA GLU A 196 6.74 -3.85 -20.65
C GLU A 196 7.35 -3.50 -19.28
N ILE A 197 6.68 -3.88 -18.18
CA ILE A 197 7.15 -3.63 -16.81
C ILE A 197 8.18 -4.69 -16.42
N VAL A 198 9.45 -4.28 -16.28
CA VAL A 198 10.56 -5.20 -15.96
C VAL A 198 10.89 -5.27 -14.46
N GLY A 199 10.29 -4.40 -13.64
CA GLY A 199 10.40 -4.46 -12.19
C GLY A 199 9.45 -3.54 -11.44
N ILE A 200 9.36 -3.76 -10.12
CA ILE A 200 8.57 -2.98 -9.17
C ILE A 200 9.41 -2.64 -7.94
N PHE A 201 9.33 -1.39 -7.49
CA PHE A 201 9.84 -0.92 -6.21
C PHE A 201 8.68 -0.81 -5.21
N GLN A 202 8.68 -1.58 -4.12
CA GLN A 202 7.56 -1.60 -3.16
C GLN A 202 7.90 -0.82 -1.88
N THR A 203 7.11 0.19 -1.53
CA THR A 203 7.29 1.01 -0.32
C THR A 203 6.76 0.34 0.94
N HIS A 204 5.59 -0.30 0.87
CA HIS A 204 4.95 -1.05 1.95
C HIS A 204 3.79 -1.91 1.41
N ILE A 205 3.15 -2.70 2.28
CA ILE A 205 2.20 -3.75 1.86
C ILE A 205 0.70 -3.41 2.03
N HIS A 206 0.29 -2.16 2.32
CA HIS A 206 -1.14 -1.78 2.35
C HIS A 206 -1.81 -2.01 0.99
N ASP A 207 -3.11 -2.34 0.96
CA ASP A 207 -3.81 -2.76 -0.26
C ASP A 207 -3.83 -1.70 -1.36
N ASP A 208 -3.85 -0.42 -1.00
CA ASP A 208 -3.80 0.70 -1.94
C ASP A 208 -2.43 0.92 -2.59
N HIS A 209 -1.35 0.36 -2.01
CA HIS A 209 0.00 0.31 -2.59
C HIS A 209 0.35 -1.05 -3.22
N PHE A 210 -0.33 -2.14 -2.82
CA PHE A 210 0.14 -3.51 -3.05
C PHE A 210 -0.81 -4.40 -3.87
N SER A 211 -2.13 -4.23 -3.77
CA SER A 211 -3.10 -5.23 -4.29
C SER A 211 -3.02 -5.51 -5.81
N GLY A 212 -2.50 -4.56 -6.59
CA GLY A 212 -2.25 -4.70 -8.03
C GLY A 212 -1.15 -5.70 -8.38
N ILE A 213 -0.32 -6.14 -7.43
CA ILE A 213 0.73 -7.16 -7.63
C ILE A 213 0.18 -8.47 -8.22
N THR A 214 -1.06 -8.84 -7.88
CA THR A 214 -1.76 -10.01 -8.43
C THR A 214 -2.07 -9.89 -9.92
N SER A 215 -2.14 -8.66 -10.45
CA SER A 215 -2.25 -8.44 -11.89
C SER A 215 -0.91 -8.60 -12.63
N LEU A 216 0.22 -8.48 -11.92
CA LEU A 216 1.58 -8.66 -12.42
C LEU A 216 2.05 -10.13 -12.32
N MET A 217 1.38 -10.98 -11.54
CA MET A 217 1.59 -12.45 -11.58
C MET A 217 1.21 -13.09 -12.94
N GLY A 218 0.48 -12.36 -13.79
CA GLY A 218 0.07 -12.81 -15.13
C GLY A 218 1.00 -12.36 -16.26
N LEU A 219 2.25 -12.00 -15.96
CA LEU A 219 3.27 -11.65 -16.95
C LEU A 219 3.81 -12.88 -17.69
N ASP A 220 4.40 -12.65 -18.86
CA ASP A 220 5.10 -13.67 -19.67
C ASP A 220 6.56 -13.91 -19.22
N HIS A 221 7.02 -13.15 -18.22
CA HIS A 221 8.37 -13.21 -17.66
C HIS A 221 8.34 -12.94 -16.14
N ARG A 222 9.45 -13.24 -15.44
CA ARG A 222 9.58 -12.94 -14.01
C ARG A 222 9.84 -11.45 -13.78
N LEU A 223 9.00 -10.82 -12.96
CA LEU A 223 9.14 -9.41 -12.59
C LEU A 223 10.20 -9.25 -11.49
N ASN A 224 11.12 -8.29 -11.62
CA ASN A 224 12.07 -7.99 -10.54
C ASN A 224 11.36 -7.21 -9.42
N PHE A 225 11.36 -7.76 -8.19
CA PHE A 225 10.68 -7.17 -7.03
C PHE A 225 11.74 -6.59 -6.08
N TYR A 226 11.87 -5.27 -6.09
CA TYR A 226 12.90 -4.51 -5.37
C TYR A 226 12.31 -3.86 -4.10
N THR A 227 12.80 -4.25 -2.93
CA THR A 227 12.47 -3.57 -1.66
C THR A 227 13.46 -3.98 -0.57
N THR A 228 13.29 -3.58 0.69
CA THR A 228 14.13 -4.10 1.78
C THR A 228 13.65 -5.48 2.24
N GLN A 229 14.57 -6.29 2.80
CA GLN A 229 14.28 -7.62 3.33
C GLN A 229 13.00 -7.67 4.19
N LEU A 230 12.81 -6.69 5.08
CA LEU A 230 11.63 -6.59 5.94
C LEU A 230 10.31 -6.55 5.14
N ILE A 231 10.21 -5.65 4.16
CA ILE A 231 9.02 -5.52 3.31
C ILE A 231 8.87 -6.74 2.41
N ARG A 232 9.96 -7.36 1.94
CA ARG A 232 9.90 -8.61 1.17
C ARG A 232 9.23 -9.72 1.99
N HIS A 233 9.64 -9.92 3.25
CA HIS A 233 9.02 -10.92 4.12
C HIS A 233 7.55 -10.58 4.42
N SER A 234 7.22 -9.31 4.70
CA SER A 234 5.82 -8.86 4.84
C SER A 234 4.99 -9.14 3.57
N ALA A 235 5.54 -8.86 2.39
CA ALA A 235 4.87 -9.05 1.10
C ALA A 235 4.63 -10.53 0.78
N LEU A 236 5.62 -11.39 1.03
CA LEU A 236 5.50 -12.85 0.86
C LEU A 236 4.41 -13.42 1.78
N LYS A 237 4.47 -13.11 3.09
CA LYS A 237 3.45 -13.53 4.06
C LYS A 237 2.06 -13.04 3.68
N LYS A 238 1.92 -11.76 3.29
CA LYS A 238 0.61 -11.19 2.92
C LYS A 238 0.07 -11.79 1.63
N LEU A 239 0.90 -12.13 0.64
CA LEU A 239 0.45 -12.83 -0.56
C LEU A 239 0.09 -14.29 -0.30
N SER A 240 0.85 -14.98 0.55
CA SER A 240 0.56 -16.34 1.00
C SER A 240 -0.81 -16.40 1.67
N ALA A 241 -1.05 -15.51 2.65
CA ALA A 241 -2.35 -15.36 3.31
C ALA A 241 -3.47 -15.01 2.32
N LEU A 242 -3.26 -14.02 1.46
CA LEU A 242 -4.25 -13.54 0.48
C LEU A 242 -4.71 -14.63 -0.51
N LEU A 243 -3.77 -15.42 -1.01
CA LEU A 243 -4.00 -16.36 -2.10
C LEU A 243 -4.20 -17.80 -1.63
N SER A 244 -3.88 -18.10 -0.36
CA SER A 244 -3.86 -19.46 0.21
C SER A 244 -2.92 -20.40 -0.55
N ILE A 245 -1.70 -19.94 -0.84
CA ILE A 245 -0.62 -20.69 -1.51
C ILE A 245 0.72 -20.43 -0.81
N ASP A 246 1.63 -21.40 -0.85
CA ASP A 246 2.92 -21.31 -0.14
C ASP A 246 3.86 -20.24 -0.73
N GLU A 247 4.73 -19.66 0.11
CA GLU A 247 5.60 -18.54 -0.28
C GLU A 247 6.58 -18.88 -1.42
N ASP A 248 7.05 -20.13 -1.47
CA ASP A 248 7.93 -20.63 -2.54
C ASP A 248 7.31 -20.50 -3.94
N VAL A 249 5.97 -20.53 -4.04
CA VAL A 249 5.26 -20.39 -5.32
C VAL A 249 5.53 -19.03 -5.95
N PHE A 250 5.77 -17.97 -5.16
CA PHE A 250 6.04 -16.62 -5.66
C PHE A 250 7.36 -16.49 -6.41
N SER A 251 8.33 -17.38 -6.16
CA SER A 251 9.59 -17.45 -6.92
C SER A 251 9.38 -17.72 -8.41
N ASN A 252 8.21 -18.23 -8.82
CA ASN A 252 7.86 -18.46 -10.22
C ASN A 252 7.49 -17.18 -10.96
N PHE A 253 6.94 -16.18 -10.26
CA PHE A 253 6.46 -14.92 -10.81
C PHE A 253 7.42 -13.75 -10.58
N PHE A 254 8.18 -13.79 -9.48
CA PHE A 254 9.03 -12.68 -9.04
C PHE A 254 10.49 -13.11 -8.88
N ASN A 255 11.40 -12.24 -9.32
CA ASN A 255 12.79 -12.27 -8.93
C ASN A 255 12.99 -11.26 -7.80
N PHE A 256 13.04 -11.74 -6.56
CA PHE A 256 13.15 -10.88 -5.38
C PHE A 256 14.58 -10.35 -5.21
N ILE A 257 14.72 -9.04 -5.02
CA ILE A 257 16.00 -8.35 -4.89
C ILE A 257 15.93 -7.46 -3.65
N ASP A 258 16.64 -7.86 -2.60
CA ASP A 258 16.75 -7.08 -1.37
C ASP A 258 17.70 -5.89 -1.58
N LEU A 259 17.20 -4.71 -1.24
CA LEU A 259 17.93 -3.44 -1.27
C LEU A 259 18.45 -3.12 0.13
N HIS A 260 19.72 -2.75 0.24
CA HIS A 260 20.33 -2.27 1.48
C HIS A 260 19.73 -0.92 1.89
N PRO A 261 19.03 -0.82 3.04
CA PRO A 261 18.42 0.41 3.52
C PRO A 261 19.46 1.47 3.90
N ASP A 262 19.10 2.74 3.64
CA ASP A 262 19.92 3.95 3.75
C ASP A 262 21.20 4.01 2.90
N GLU A 263 21.46 3.00 2.07
CA GLU A 263 22.58 2.92 1.13
C GLU A 263 22.15 3.06 -0.34
N TRP A 264 23.06 3.44 -1.23
CA TRP A 264 22.79 3.52 -2.67
C TRP A 264 23.04 2.17 -3.34
N ASN A 265 21.97 1.51 -3.76
CA ASN A 265 21.97 0.21 -4.42
C ASN A 265 21.98 0.43 -5.94
N ALA A 266 22.94 -0.19 -6.64
CA ALA A 266 23.06 -0.09 -8.10
C ALA A 266 22.18 -1.12 -8.82
N ILE A 267 21.37 -0.65 -9.77
CA ILE A 267 20.47 -1.44 -10.63
C ILE A 267 20.81 -1.05 -12.08
N HIS A 268 21.95 -1.57 -12.56
CA HIS A 268 22.63 -1.04 -13.75
C HIS A 268 23.00 0.44 -13.51
N ASP A 269 22.72 1.36 -14.45
CA ASP A 269 23.03 2.80 -14.34
C ASP A 269 21.99 3.62 -13.56
N LEU A 270 21.00 2.96 -12.96
CA LEU A 270 20.06 3.52 -11.99
C LEU A 270 20.50 3.15 -10.58
N GLU A 271 20.55 4.11 -9.67
CA GLU A 271 20.79 3.86 -8.25
C GLU A 271 19.55 4.17 -7.42
N VAL A 272 19.28 3.34 -6.40
CA VAL A 272 18.15 3.53 -5.47
C VAL A 272 18.62 3.45 -4.01
N LYS A 273 18.13 4.37 -3.18
CA LYS A 273 18.31 4.39 -1.72
C LYS A 273 16.96 4.24 -1.01
N PRO A 274 16.61 3.04 -0.50
CA PRO A 274 15.49 2.87 0.42
C PRO A 274 15.81 3.53 1.77
N PHE A 275 14.80 3.95 2.51
CA PHE A 275 14.91 4.38 3.92
C PHE A 275 13.52 4.49 4.57
N TYR A 276 13.45 4.26 5.88
CA TYR A 276 12.27 3.66 6.53
C TYR A 276 11.23 4.69 7.04
N SER A 277 10.06 4.23 7.51
CA SER A 277 8.91 5.04 7.97
C SER A 277 8.09 4.30 9.04
N PRO A 278 7.75 4.90 10.20
CA PRO A 278 6.63 4.52 11.04
C PRO A 278 5.41 5.19 10.44
N HIS A 279 4.89 4.46 9.47
CA HIS A 279 3.48 4.25 9.23
C HIS A 279 2.98 3.21 10.29
N PRO A 280 1.73 2.71 10.27
CA PRO A 280 1.36 1.55 11.09
C PRO A 280 2.20 0.31 10.80
N ILE A 281 2.61 0.13 9.54
CA ILE A 281 3.43 -1.00 9.07
C ILE A 281 4.85 -0.58 8.62
N GLU A 282 5.60 -1.54 8.08
CA GLU A 282 7.06 -1.55 7.89
C GLU A 282 7.64 -0.68 6.74
N THR A 283 6.97 0.42 6.40
CA THR A 283 7.22 1.21 5.17
C THR A 283 8.64 1.72 4.98
N VAL A 284 9.19 1.61 3.77
CA VAL A 284 10.33 2.41 3.28
C VAL A 284 9.91 3.34 2.16
N ASN A 285 10.78 4.26 1.80
CA ASN A 285 10.65 5.18 0.70
C ASN A 285 11.98 5.34 -0.02
N PHE A 286 11.93 5.87 -1.24
CA PHE A 286 13.04 5.76 -2.17
C PHE A 286 13.54 7.13 -2.62
N TYR A 287 14.85 7.34 -2.55
CA TYR A 287 15.52 8.20 -3.51
C TYR A 287 16.00 7.35 -4.69
N PHE A 288 15.81 7.85 -5.89
CA PHE A 288 16.41 7.33 -7.11
C PHE A 288 17.38 8.38 -7.63
N ARG A 289 18.53 7.96 -8.16
CA ARG A 289 19.41 8.82 -8.95
C ARG A 289 19.94 8.12 -10.18
N CYS A 290 20.23 8.91 -11.20
CA CYS A 290 20.80 8.47 -12.46
C CYS A 290 21.86 9.48 -12.88
N MET A 291 23.03 9.03 -13.33
CA MET A 291 24.07 9.94 -13.83
C MET A 291 23.61 10.60 -15.13
N SER A 292 23.97 11.87 -15.33
CA SER A 292 23.74 12.63 -16.56
C SER A 292 24.96 13.50 -16.90
N LYS A 293 24.96 14.11 -18.10
CA LYS A 293 26.03 15.02 -18.54
C LYS A 293 26.26 16.23 -17.61
N CYS A 294 25.29 16.55 -16.75
CA CYS A 294 25.34 17.67 -15.81
C CYS A 294 25.35 17.18 -14.34
N GLY A 295 25.89 15.98 -14.08
CA GLY A 295 25.83 15.32 -12.77
C GLY A 295 24.56 14.50 -12.57
N TYR A 296 24.32 14.04 -11.34
CA TYR A 296 23.14 13.23 -11.01
C TYR A 296 21.82 13.98 -11.24
N LYS A 297 20.83 13.26 -11.79
CA LYS A 297 19.42 13.62 -11.71
C LYS A 297 18.70 12.72 -10.72
N THR A 298 17.87 13.33 -9.89
CA THR A 298 17.36 12.73 -8.65
C THR A 298 15.84 12.81 -8.54
N TYR A 299 15.23 11.71 -8.13
CA TYR A 299 13.80 11.62 -7.83
C TYR A 299 13.59 11.08 -6.43
N ALA A 300 12.72 11.73 -5.66
CA ALA A 300 12.29 11.25 -4.35
C ALA A 300 10.84 10.77 -4.42
N HIS A 301 10.59 9.54 -3.97
CA HIS A 301 9.28 8.92 -3.88
C HIS A 301 8.98 8.57 -2.41
N LEU A 302 8.11 9.36 -1.78
CA LEU A 302 7.94 9.37 -0.33
C LEU A 302 6.47 9.11 0.07
N ALA A 303 6.02 7.87 -0.09
CA ALA A 303 4.74 7.36 0.39
C ALA A 303 4.48 7.67 1.88
N ASP A 304 3.19 7.82 2.16
CA ASP A 304 2.56 7.67 3.46
C ASP A 304 3.23 8.37 4.62
N THR A 305 3.15 9.69 4.52
CA THR A 305 3.85 10.60 5.41
C THR A 305 3.08 11.08 6.63
N THR A 306 3.51 10.62 7.80
CA THR A 306 3.22 11.25 9.12
C THR A 306 3.69 12.71 9.21
N SER A 307 2.87 13.62 9.72
CA SER A 307 3.32 14.99 10.02
C SER A 307 4.46 15.03 11.06
N PHE A 308 5.29 16.10 11.05
CA PHE A 308 6.28 16.36 12.10
C PHE A 308 5.67 16.36 13.50
N ARG A 309 4.49 16.96 13.70
CA ARG A 309 3.79 16.96 15.00
C ARG A 309 3.51 15.56 15.55
N VAL A 310 2.95 14.67 14.72
CA VAL A 310 2.64 13.29 15.14
C VAL A 310 3.94 12.50 15.35
N LEU A 311 4.96 12.77 14.55
CA LEU A 311 6.30 12.22 14.69
C LEU A 311 7.00 12.68 15.99
N ASP A 312 6.90 13.94 16.40
CA ASP A 312 7.37 14.42 17.71
C ASP A 312 6.64 13.68 18.84
N GLY A 313 5.33 13.46 18.70
CA GLY A 313 4.52 12.65 19.61
C GLY A 313 4.83 11.15 19.62
N MET A 314 5.69 10.64 18.71
CA MET A 314 6.18 9.26 18.72
C MET A 314 7.49 9.10 19.52
N VAL A 315 8.11 10.18 20.02
CA VAL A 315 9.40 10.06 20.73
C VAL A 315 9.21 9.34 22.06
N ASN A 316 9.87 8.19 22.18
CA ASN A 316 10.07 7.48 23.43
C ASN A 316 11.51 6.95 23.44
N ASP A 317 12.31 7.47 24.38
CA ASP A 317 13.71 7.07 24.55
C ASP A 317 13.83 5.85 25.51
N ASN A 318 12.70 5.31 26.01
CA ASN A 318 12.63 4.03 26.74
C ASN A 318 12.49 2.84 25.76
N PRO A 319 13.44 1.90 25.70
CA PRO A 319 13.40 0.77 24.75
C PRO A 319 12.30 -0.27 25.08
N ASP A 320 11.82 -0.34 26.33
CA ASP A 320 10.80 -1.30 26.77
C ASP A 320 9.36 -0.83 26.47
N GLN A 321 9.20 0.26 25.71
CA GLN A 321 7.90 0.87 25.40
C GLN A 321 7.77 1.23 23.91
N PRO A 322 6.54 1.22 23.36
CA PRO A 322 6.30 1.69 21.99
C PRO A 322 6.74 3.15 21.78
N GLY A 323 7.41 3.40 20.66
CA GLY A 323 7.85 4.73 20.24
C GLY A 323 9.03 4.67 19.28
N ILE A 324 9.74 5.80 19.16
CA ILE A 324 11.01 5.94 18.44
C ILE A 324 11.99 6.78 19.25
N SER A 325 13.29 6.51 19.14
CA SER A 325 14.29 7.33 19.85
C SER A 325 14.44 8.74 19.25
N ARG A 326 15.09 9.65 19.98
CA ARG A 326 15.39 10.99 19.50
C ARG A 326 16.35 11.03 18.30
N ILE A 327 17.44 10.26 18.36
CA ILE A 327 18.42 10.12 17.26
C ILE A 327 17.70 9.61 16.00
N MET A 328 16.81 8.64 16.19
CA MET A 328 15.91 8.18 15.15
C MET A 328 15.09 9.34 14.60
N ASN A 329 14.42 10.13 15.45
CA ASN A 329 13.60 11.31 15.11
C ASN A 329 14.36 12.48 14.44
N GLU A 330 15.69 12.56 14.60
CA GLU A 330 16.52 13.59 13.97
C GLU A 330 17.00 13.14 12.58
N ARG A 331 17.66 11.98 12.48
CA ARG A 331 17.97 11.31 11.19
C ARG A 331 16.73 11.16 10.33
N VAL A 332 15.59 10.99 10.98
CA VAL A 332 14.25 11.02 10.40
C VAL A 332 14.02 12.27 9.55
N ARG A 333 14.14 13.48 10.12
CA ARG A 333 13.73 14.73 9.47
C ARG A 333 14.64 15.03 8.29
N GLU A 334 15.94 14.85 8.48
CA GLU A 334 16.97 14.94 7.43
C GLU A 334 16.59 14.13 6.18
N ASN A 335 16.09 12.90 6.36
CA ASN A 335 15.96 11.95 5.26
C ASN A 335 14.82 12.27 4.27
N TYR A 336 13.71 12.93 4.64
CA TYR A 336 12.79 13.49 3.62
C TYR A 336 12.95 15.03 3.44
N LEU A 337 13.68 15.76 4.29
CA LEU A 337 14.11 17.13 3.96
C LEU A 337 15.17 17.14 2.83
N THR A 338 15.97 16.08 2.73
CA THR A 338 17.02 15.88 1.72
C THR A 338 16.55 16.29 0.29
N PRO A 339 17.27 17.19 -0.41
CA PRO A 339 16.89 17.67 -1.73
C PRO A 339 16.78 16.59 -2.82
N ALA A 340 15.97 16.86 -3.84
CA ALA A 340 15.95 16.15 -5.12
C ALA A 340 15.43 17.09 -6.22
N ASP A 341 15.78 16.83 -7.49
CA ASP A 341 15.27 17.60 -8.66
C ASP A 341 13.74 17.52 -8.74
N VAL A 342 13.18 16.33 -8.44
CA VAL A 342 11.74 16.09 -8.36
C VAL A 342 11.44 15.33 -7.07
N LYS A 343 10.48 15.80 -6.28
CA LYS A 343 10.02 15.13 -5.05
C LYS A 343 8.51 14.89 -5.11
N LYS A 344 8.11 13.62 -5.15
CA LYS A 344 6.76 13.15 -4.87
C LYS A 344 6.70 12.55 -3.49
N TRP A 345 5.57 12.76 -2.82
CA TRP A 345 5.29 12.31 -1.48
C TRP A 345 3.77 12.44 -1.24
N MET A 346 3.27 11.88 -0.15
CA MET A 346 1.86 11.93 0.26
C MET A 346 1.76 12.01 1.78
N LEU A 347 0.78 12.68 2.40
CA LEU A 347 0.50 12.45 3.84
C LEU A 347 -0.22 11.12 3.99
N ALA A 348 0.20 10.31 4.97
CA ALA A 348 -0.68 9.27 5.50
C ALA A 348 -1.82 9.98 6.26
N GLU A 349 -3.07 9.66 5.94
CA GLU A 349 -4.20 10.14 6.73
C GLU A 349 -4.28 9.39 8.07
N GLY A 350 -4.65 10.11 9.13
CA GLY A 350 -4.76 9.61 10.51
C GLY A 350 -5.18 10.71 11.48
#